data_AF-A0A4V3JRP4-F1
#
_entry.id   AF-A0A4V3JRP4-F1
#
_cell.length_a   1.000
_cell.length_b   1.000
_cell.length_c   1.000
_cell.angle_alpha   90.00
_cell.angle_beta   90.00
_cell.angle_gamma   90.00
#
_symmetry.space_group_name_H-M   'P 1'
#
loop_
_entity.id
_entity.type
_entity.pdbx_description
1 polymer ?
#
loop_
_entity_poly.entity_id
_entity_poly.type
_entity_poly.pdbx_seq_one_letter_code
_entity_poly.pdbx_strand_id
1 'polypeptide(L)'
;MSKNFQIFLFVLLTLSASDAIATTVVFLPGNWEGQAPQSLEGTGEKPFELAKLGQFYATRIYSLQIKEQLSPISDPEIKDFLVPQVSREKFKQTCSKLKPDYVVRDQLGIEEKIRIDRSVYDCNLSKMEEYSIIGRKDLFETLEKLTKDSFPLVPKKKIKEYYREPVRTAKSQIFVLDASHSYAPERKEFMSQLEAISWQPETKFRLVVFSETSSKVYPESSRSEFIKQWKDFKSEGKSNTEDLTNALIRLRRILTSEDSPGKKKDRMISILTNAKASNSSSGYGASIEGLSQIGAKISILYSSYAGPDSRREHKEAAKRGAEFREISYFQKIVTPRDSKTLVFKEGKLFSTSLSPDSKMRIEDSALEKVEFAGKYSLGDFLNPWSLGNIYEEVKKEKVLTSEPVRSNFSSLFANSVSEASNSEYFGNFPKVLVKSGSKAFWIRVPDTGNFSEGKKGVWAVTFLSSSFSSEGVEVIPDSLERYSFSTAKTLECDPSVARNYLRNTEKFKFDCLVKGEILEVSQP
;
A
#
# COMPACT_ATOMS: atom_id res chain seq x y z
N MET A 1 1.31 42.13 43.84
CA MET A 1 0.37 40.98 43.92
C MET A 1 0.74 40.14 45.12
N SER A 2 -0.23 39.77 45.97
CA SER A 2 0.01 38.99 47.19
C SER A 2 0.67 37.64 46.85
N LYS A 3 1.63 37.18 47.67
CA LYS A 3 2.24 35.84 47.55
C LYS A 3 1.18 34.74 47.44
N ASN A 4 0.04 34.91 48.10
CA ASN A 4 -1.08 33.97 48.03
C ASN A 4 -1.74 33.94 46.63
N PHE A 5 -1.76 35.06 45.91
CA PHE A 5 -2.28 35.14 44.54
C PHE A 5 -1.35 34.46 43.53
N GLN A 6 -0.03 34.60 43.71
CA GLN A 6 0.96 33.89 42.88
C GLN A 6 0.94 32.38 43.12
N ILE A 7 0.79 31.93 44.37
CA ILE A 7 0.66 30.50 44.68
C ILE A 7 -0.65 29.94 44.09
N PHE A 8 -1.76 30.68 44.18
CA PHE A 8 -3.03 30.25 43.58
C PHE A 8 -2.94 30.19 42.05
N LEU A 9 -2.30 31.18 41.42
CA LEU A 9 -2.08 31.20 39.97
C LEU A 9 -1.13 30.07 39.54
N PHE A 10 -0.08 29.78 40.33
CA PHE A 10 0.85 28.70 40.06
C PHE A 10 0.17 27.34 40.22
N VAL A 11 -0.66 27.14 41.26
CA VAL A 11 -1.46 25.92 41.46
C VAL A 11 -2.45 25.72 40.31
N LEU A 12 -3.16 26.78 39.87
CA LEU A 12 -4.06 26.74 38.71
C LEU A 12 -3.32 26.51 37.38
N LEU A 13 -2.10 27.03 37.22
CA LEU A 13 -1.27 26.78 36.04
C LEU A 13 -0.65 25.36 36.06
N THR A 14 -0.33 24.81 37.23
CA THR A 14 0.18 23.43 37.38
C THR A 14 -0.92 22.37 37.37
N LEU A 15 -2.18 22.73 37.62
CA LEU A 15 -3.35 21.86 37.47
C LEU A 15 -3.68 21.50 36.00
N SER A 16 -2.89 21.96 35.04
CA SER A 16 -3.12 21.74 33.60
C SER A 16 -2.44 20.49 33.02
N ALA A 17 -1.84 19.60 33.81
CA ALA A 17 -1.07 18.47 33.25
C ALA A 17 -1.12 17.14 34.01
N SER A 18 -1.96 16.97 35.04
CA SER A 18 -2.13 15.69 35.72
C SER A 18 -3.62 15.42 35.95
N ASP A 19 -4.13 14.41 35.24
CA ASP A 19 -5.53 13.94 35.22
C ASP A 19 -6.55 14.93 34.61
N ALA A 20 -6.43 15.15 33.29
CA ALA A 20 -7.59 15.58 32.51
C ALA A 20 -8.71 14.57 32.75
N ILE A 21 -9.81 15.03 33.35
CA ILE A 21 -11.06 14.27 33.57
C ILE A 21 -11.32 13.44 32.31
N ALA A 22 -11.09 12.14 32.37
CA ALA A 22 -11.16 11.28 31.19
C ALA A 22 -12.62 11.29 30.73
N THR A 23 -12.92 11.95 29.62
CA THR A 23 -14.29 12.02 29.12
C THR A 23 -14.81 10.61 28.88
N THR A 24 -15.88 10.25 29.59
CA THR A 24 -16.51 8.95 29.53
C THR A 24 -17.71 8.96 28.59
N VAL A 25 -17.76 8.00 27.67
CA VAL A 25 -18.83 7.91 26.66
C VAL A 25 -19.48 6.53 26.71
N VAL A 26 -20.80 6.51 26.59
CA VAL A 26 -21.59 5.28 26.43
C VAL A 26 -22.22 5.29 25.04
N PHE A 27 -22.01 4.22 24.28
CA PHE A 27 -22.66 4.00 22.99
C PHE A 27 -23.79 2.99 23.17
N LEU A 28 -25.02 3.45 22.96
CA LEU A 28 -26.24 2.64 23.02
C LEU A 28 -26.45 1.87 21.71
N PRO A 29 -27.15 0.71 21.74
CA PRO A 29 -27.60 0.04 20.54
C PRO A 29 -28.37 0.99 19.61
N GLY A 30 -27.96 1.00 18.35
CA GLY A 30 -28.50 1.88 17.34
C GLY A 30 -29.68 1.28 16.58
N ASN A 31 -30.11 1.96 15.52
CA ASN A 31 -31.05 1.41 14.54
C ASN A 31 -30.30 1.14 13.22
N TRP A 32 -30.52 -0.02 12.60
CA TRP A 32 -29.90 -0.40 11.32
C TRP A 32 -30.98 -0.80 10.32
N GLU A 33 -31.21 0.06 9.35
CA GLU A 33 -32.15 -0.14 8.25
C GLU A 33 -31.41 -0.31 6.92
N GLY A 34 -31.89 -1.26 6.10
CA GLY A 34 -31.28 -1.60 4.80
C GLY A 34 -30.35 -2.80 4.83
N GLN A 35 -29.60 -2.96 3.74
CA GLN A 35 -28.73 -4.12 3.53
C GLN A 35 -27.59 -4.16 4.57
N ALA A 36 -27.42 -5.30 5.23
CA ALA A 36 -26.32 -5.53 6.16
C ALA A 36 -25.25 -6.43 5.53
N PRO A 37 -24.00 -6.38 6.00
CA PRO A 37 -23.00 -7.38 5.65
C PRO A 37 -23.52 -8.80 5.93
N GLN A 38 -23.16 -9.78 5.09
CA GLN A 38 -23.62 -11.17 5.22
C GLN A 38 -23.40 -11.77 6.62
N SER A 39 -22.34 -11.35 7.31
CA SER A 39 -22.03 -11.80 8.68
C SER A 39 -23.03 -11.34 9.75
N LEU A 40 -23.89 -10.37 9.43
CA LEU A 40 -24.89 -9.78 10.33
C LEU A 40 -26.32 -9.93 9.81
N GLU A 41 -26.47 -10.34 8.55
CA GLU A 41 -27.77 -10.51 7.92
C GLU A 41 -28.57 -11.63 8.60
N GLY A 42 -29.85 -11.39 8.89
CA GLY A 42 -30.68 -12.31 9.66
C GLY A 42 -30.37 -12.42 11.16
N THR A 43 -29.39 -11.66 11.68
CA THR A 43 -29.05 -11.65 13.12
C THR A 43 -29.64 -10.43 13.86
N GLY A 44 -29.90 -10.59 15.16
CA GLY A 44 -30.28 -9.48 16.05
C GLY A 44 -29.13 -8.58 16.49
N GLU A 45 -27.93 -8.75 15.92
CA GLU A 45 -26.71 -8.06 16.38
C GLU A 45 -26.50 -6.68 15.73
N LYS A 46 -27.19 -6.34 14.64
CA LYS A 46 -26.97 -5.09 13.89
C LYS A 46 -26.97 -3.82 14.76
N PRO A 47 -27.93 -3.65 15.71
CA PRO A 47 -27.95 -2.50 16.62
C PRO A 47 -26.67 -2.36 17.46
N PHE A 48 -26.13 -3.50 17.94
CA PHE A 48 -24.93 -3.54 18.76
C PHE A 48 -23.68 -3.36 17.91
N GLU A 49 -23.68 -3.90 16.69
CA GLU A 49 -22.60 -3.68 15.75
C GLU A 49 -22.40 -2.18 15.47
N LEU A 50 -23.50 -1.45 15.24
CA LEU A 50 -23.42 0.00 14.99
C LEU A 50 -22.81 0.75 16.19
N ALA A 51 -23.20 0.37 17.41
CA ALA A 51 -22.61 0.92 18.63
C ALA A 51 -21.09 0.66 18.71
N LYS A 52 -20.65 -0.56 18.40
CA LYS A 52 -19.22 -0.94 18.40
C LYS A 52 -18.43 -0.21 17.32
N LEU A 53 -19.02 0.03 16.14
CA LEU A 53 -18.40 0.86 15.10
C LEU A 53 -18.19 2.29 15.59
N GLY A 54 -19.21 2.88 16.23
CA GLY A 54 -19.10 4.19 16.87
C GLY A 54 -17.98 4.25 17.91
N GLN A 55 -17.91 3.26 18.79
CA GLN A 55 -16.84 3.12 19.80
C GLN A 55 -15.45 3.07 19.17
N PHE A 56 -15.27 2.29 18.10
CA PHE A 56 -14.00 2.16 17.39
C PHE A 56 -13.51 3.52 16.86
N TYR A 57 -14.33 4.24 16.10
CA TYR A 57 -13.91 5.53 15.55
C TYR A 57 -13.71 6.59 16.63
N ALA A 58 -14.56 6.59 17.66
CA ALA A 58 -14.46 7.55 18.76
C ALA A 58 -13.14 7.36 19.53
N THR A 59 -12.79 6.11 19.83
CA THR A 59 -11.52 5.77 20.51
C THR A 59 -10.29 5.98 19.63
N ARG A 60 -10.42 5.97 18.30
CA ARG A 60 -9.32 6.33 17.37
C ARG A 60 -9.10 7.84 17.28
N ILE A 61 -10.17 8.63 17.33
CA ILE A 61 -10.11 10.09 17.11
C ILE A 61 -9.85 10.85 18.41
N TYR A 62 -10.43 10.40 19.53
CA TYR A 62 -10.50 11.16 20.78
C TYR A 62 -9.84 10.45 21.96
N SER A 63 -9.34 11.24 22.90
CA SER A 63 -8.84 10.78 24.20
C SER A 63 -10.02 10.60 25.15
N LEU A 64 -10.73 9.49 25.01
CA LEU A 64 -11.93 9.17 25.80
C LEU A 64 -11.90 7.74 26.36
N GLN A 65 -12.75 7.48 27.35
CA GLN A 65 -13.00 6.15 27.90
C GLN A 65 -14.40 5.68 27.53
N ILE A 66 -14.52 4.47 27.01
CA ILE A 66 -15.83 3.85 26.75
C ILE A 66 -16.29 3.16 28.03
N LYS A 67 -17.42 3.58 28.58
CA LYS A 67 -18.13 2.83 29.63
C LYS A 67 -18.92 1.73 28.95
N GLU A 68 -18.36 0.53 28.98
CA GLU A 68 -18.91 -0.61 28.26
C GLU A 68 -20.21 -1.09 28.92
N GLN A 69 -21.33 -0.91 28.23
CA GLN A 69 -22.60 -1.56 28.55
C GLN A 69 -23.23 -2.07 27.25
N LEU A 70 -22.65 -3.13 26.69
CA LEU A 70 -23.31 -3.94 25.67
C LEU A 70 -23.66 -5.27 26.34
N SER A 71 -24.68 -5.28 27.21
CA SER A 71 -25.18 -6.53 27.78
C SER A 71 -25.74 -7.42 26.65
N PRO A 72 -25.74 -8.76 26.82
CA PRO A 72 -26.36 -9.65 25.84
C PRO A 72 -27.85 -9.33 25.62
N ILE A 73 -28.38 -9.72 24.45
CA ILE A 73 -29.78 -9.53 23.99
C ILE A 73 -30.84 -9.95 25.04
N SER A 74 -30.45 -10.77 26.01
CA SER A 74 -31.28 -11.22 27.14
C SER A 74 -31.57 -10.14 28.19
N ASP A 75 -30.89 -9.00 28.19
CA ASP A 75 -31.17 -7.89 29.12
C ASP A 75 -32.47 -7.16 28.69
N PRO A 76 -33.54 -7.21 29.51
CA PRO A 76 -34.83 -6.62 29.15
C PRO A 76 -34.76 -5.11 28.96
N GLU A 77 -33.83 -4.40 29.62
CA GLU A 77 -33.67 -2.95 29.46
C GLU A 77 -33.11 -2.56 28.09
N ILE A 78 -32.39 -3.46 27.42
CA ILE A 78 -31.79 -3.19 26.11
C ILE A 78 -32.85 -3.13 25.02
N LYS A 79 -33.96 -3.86 25.17
CA LYS A 79 -35.08 -3.84 24.21
C LYS A 79 -35.66 -2.44 24.00
N ASP A 80 -35.62 -1.61 25.04
CA ASP A 80 -36.09 -0.22 24.99
C ASP A 80 -35.28 0.67 24.04
N PHE A 81 -34.08 0.24 23.65
CA PHE A 81 -33.19 0.98 22.73
C PHE A 81 -33.20 0.42 21.30
N LEU A 82 -33.82 -0.74 21.08
CA LEU A 82 -33.93 -1.40 19.77
C LEU A 82 -35.06 -0.82 18.90
N VAL A 83 -35.79 0.17 19.40
CA VAL A 83 -36.84 0.89 18.66
C VAL A 83 -36.24 2.02 17.83
N PRO A 84 -36.79 2.41 16.67
CA PRO A 84 -36.20 3.43 15.80
C PRO A 84 -35.94 4.77 16.52
N GLN A 85 -36.92 5.26 17.27
CA GLN A 85 -36.82 6.52 18.04
C GLN A 85 -36.78 6.26 19.54
N VAL A 86 -35.81 6.89 20.21
CA VAL A 86 -35.63 6.81 21.67
C VAL A 86 -35.79 8.21 22.25
N SER A 87 -36.62 8.36 23.29
CA SER A 87 -36.89 9.66 23.88
C SER A 87 -35.70 10.20 24.69
N ARG A 88 -35.61 11.53 24.81
CA ARG A 88 -34.58 12.23 25.59
C ARG A 88 -34.55 11.76 27.06
N GLU A 89 -35.69 11.40 27.62
CA GLU A 89 -35.82 10.88 28.99
C GLU A 89 -35.01 9.62 29.18
N LYS A 90 -34.94 8.73 28.17
CA LYS A 90 -34.17 7.49 28.25
C LYS A 90 -32.65 7.76 28.24
N PHE A 91 -32.19 8.75 27.48
CA PHE A 91 -30.80 9.22 27.55
C PHE A 91 -30.48 9.78 28.94
N LYS A 92 -31.37 10.60 29.51
CA LYS A 92 -31.23 11.16 30.87
C LYS A 92 -31.20 10.07 31.95
N GLN A 93 -32.05 9.05 31.84
CA GLN A 93 -32.04 7.89 32.74
C GLN A 93 -30.69 7.15 32.67
N THR A 94 -30.17 6.94 31.45
CA THR A 94 -28.87 6.31 31.23
C THR A 94 -27.73 7.14 31.84
N CYS A 95 -27.76 8.46 31.68
CA CYS A 95 -26.81 9.37 32.34
C CYS A 95 -26.83 9.19 33.85
N SER A 96 -28.02 9.13 34.45
CA SER A 96 -28.18 9.00 35.90
C SER A 96 -27.67 7.65 36.42
N LYS A 97 -27.91 6.58 35.66
CA LYS A 97 -27.54 5.20 36.02
C LYS A 97 -26.04 4.95 35.89
N LEU A 98 -25.44 5.29 34.76
CA LEU A 98 -24.05 4.93 34.43
C LEU A 98 -23.05 6.05 34.74
N LYS A 99 -23.56 7.28 34.98
CA LYS A 99 -22.77 8.49 35.20
C LYS A 99 -21.69 8.71 34.12
N PRO A 100 -21.98 8.61 32.81
CA PRO A 100 -21.03 9.02 31.78
C PRO A 100 -21.08 10.54 31.55
N ASP A 101 -20.13 11.08 30.79
CA ASP A 101 -20.20 12.47 30.31
C ASP A 101 -21.10 12.58 29.08
N TYR A 102 -21.04 11.59 28.19
CA TYR A 102 -21.87 11.53 26.97
C TYR A 102 -22.58 10.18 26.81
N VAL A 103 -23.83 10.24 26.35
CA VAL A 103 -24.59 9.07 25.87
C VAL A 103 -24.89 9.26 24.39
N VAL A 104 -24.51 8.28 23.58
CA VAL A 104 -24.51 8.37 22.12
C VAL A 104 -25.34 7.24 21.53
N ARG A 105 -26.10 7.54 20.48
CA ARG A 105 -26.85 6.55 19.73
C ARG A 105 -26.87 6.91 18.24
N ASP A 106 -26.65 5.91 17.41
CA ASP A 106 -26.59 6.05 15.96
C ASP A 106 -27.81 5.39 15.29
N GLN A 107 -28.28 5.98 14.20
CA GLN A 107 -29.28 5.43 13.29
C GLN A 107 -28.69 5.40 11.89
N LEU A 108 -28.70 4.23 11.27
CA LEU A 108 -28.13 3.97 9.96
C LEU A 108 -29.23 3.57 8.98
N GLY A 109 -29.33 4.29 7.88
CA GLY A 109 -30.16 3.93 6.72
C GLY A 109 -29.28 3.66 5.49
N ILE A 110 -29.45 2.48 4.90
CA ILE A 110 -28.76 2.07 3.66
C ILE A 110 -29.79 1.85 2.56
N GLU A 111 -29.88 2.82 1.65
CA GLU A 111 -30.65 2.74 0.40
C GLU A 111 -29.69 2.90 -0.80
N GLU A 112 -29.87 3.92 -1.65
CA GLU A 112 -28.88 4.28 -2.69
C GLU A 112 -27.62 4.94 -2.10
N LYS A 113 -27.78 5.62 -0.95
CA LYS A 113 -26.72 6.29 -0.19
C LYS A 113 -26.77 5.83 1.27
N ILE A 114 -25.67 6.02 1.98
CA ILE A 114 -25.57 5.73 3.40
C ILE A 114 -25.90 7.01 4.15
N ARG A 115 -26.95 6.99 4.97
CA ARG A 115 -27.28 8.09 5.89
C ARG A 115 -27.05 7.61 7.32
N ILE A 116 -26.36 8.44 8.10
CA ILE A 116 -26.12 8.17 9.51
C ILE A 116 -26.51 9.40 10.32
N ASP A 117 -27.47 9.20 11.21
CA ASP A 117 -27.93 10.21 12.17
C ASP A 117 -27.45 9.80 13.57
N ARG A 118 -26.79 10.71 14.29
CA ARG A 118 -26.26 10.49 15.63
C ARG A 118 -26.88 11.45 16.62
N SER A 119 -27.44 10.91 17.68
CA SER A 119 -27.87 11.66 18.85
C SER A 119 -26.80 11.60 19.94
N VAL A 120 -26.32 12.76 20.37
CA VAL A 120 -25.36 12.91 21.48
C VAL A 120 -26.06 13.65 22.61
N TYR A 121 -26.18 13.01 23.77
CA TYR A 121 -26.68 13.64 24.98
C TYR A 121 -25.52 13.94 25.93
N ASP A 122 -25.30 15.22 26.21
CA ASP A 122 -24.34 15.70 27.20
C ASP A 122 -24.98 15.60 28.59
N CYS A 123 -24.48 14.69 29.42
CA CYS A 123 -25.01 14.44 30.76
C CYS A 123 -24.72 15.59 31.73
N ASN A 124 -23.65 16.38 31.48
CA ASN A 124 -23.24 17.49 32.32
C ASN A 124 -24.09 18.73 32.03
N LEU A 125 -24.35 19.01 30.74
CA LEU A 125 -25.17 20.14 30.29
C LEU A 125 -26.66 19.78 30.16
N SER A 126 -27.02 18.50 30.35
CA SER A 126 -28.36 17.97 30.12
C SER A 126 -28.90 18.33 28.72
N LYS A 127 -28.04 18.44 27.71
CA LYS A 127 -28.36 18.94 26.38
C LYS A 127 -28.28 17.81 25.34
N MET A 128 -29.20 17.82 24.39
CA MET A 128 -29.20 16.89 23.26
C MET A 128 -28.73 17.61 22.00
N GLU A 129 -27.82 16.98 21.26
CA GLU A 129 -27.29 17.45 19.99
C GLU A 129 -27.45 16.35 18.94
N GLU A 130 -27.81 16.74 17.73
CA GLU A 130 -28.04 15.81 16.62
C GLU A 130 -27.09 16.14 15.46
N TYR A 131 -26.45 15.09 14.95
CA TYR A 131 -25.52 15.15 13.83
C TYR A 131 -26.04 14.25 12.73
N SER A 132 -25.91 14.68 11.47
CA SER A 132 -26.33 13.88 10.32
C SER A 132 -25.30 13.97 9.22
N ILE A 133 -25.03 12.84 8.57
CA ILE A 133 -24.18 12.79 7.39
C ILE A 133 -24.73 11.84 6.34
N ILE A 134 -24.51 12.19 5.07
CA ILE A 134 -24.83 11.34 3.92
C ILE A 134 -23.54 11.04 3.16
N GLY A 135 -23.20 9.76 3.05
CA GLY A 135 -22.04 9.24 2.35
C GLY A 135 -22.41 8.38 1.14
N ARG A 136 -21.48 8.26 0.19
CA ARG A 136 -21.63 7.38 -0.98
C ARG A 136 -20.98 6.03 -0.67
N LYS A 137 -21.79 4.97 -0.52
CA LYS A 137 -21.40 3.54 -0.58
C LYS A 137 -20.27 3.03 0.34
N ASP A 138 -19.66 3.86 1.19
CA ASP A 138 -18.64 3.46 2.17
C ASP A 138 -19.07 3.81 3.60
N LEU A 139 -19.49 2.79 4.36
CA LEU A 139 -19.96 2.93 5.74
C LEU A 139 -18.86 3.42 6.68
N PHE A 140 -17.64 2.90 6.50
CA PHE A 140 -16.50 3.14 7.39
C PHE A 140 -16.04 4.59 7.32
N GLU A 141 -15.87 5.12 6.10
CA GLU A 141 -15.54 6.53 5.89
C GLU A 141 -16.64 7.46 6.43
N THR A 142 -17.90 7.09 6.20
CA THR A 142 -19.05 7.91 6.61
C THR A 142 -19.13 8.01 8.14
N LEU A 143 -18.92 6.90 8.85
CA LEU A 143 -18.87 6.87 10.32
C LEU A 143 -17.66 7.61 10.89
N GLU A 144 -16.48 7.45 10.30
CA GLU A 144 -15.28 8.19 10.71
C GLU A 144 -15.53 9.70 10.62
N LYS A 145 -16.10 10.16 9.50
CA LYS A 145 -16.38 11.57 9.26
C LYS A 145 -17.43 12.12 10.23
N LEU A 146 -18.56 11.42 10.42
CA LEU A 146 -19.56 11.80 11.42
C LEU A 146 -18.93 11.95 12.80
N THR A 147 -18.09 10.99 13.18
CA THR A 147 -17.47 10.94 14.51
C THR A 147 -16.53 12.11 14.77
N LYS A 148 -15.79 12.59 13.75
CA LYS A 148 -14.92 13.77 13.86
C LYS A 148 -15.65 15.07 14.22
N ASP A 149 -16.95 15.13 13.93
CA ASP A 149 -17.79 16.31 14.15
C ASP A 149 -18.65 16.17 15.43
N SER A 150 -18.77 14.95 15.98
CA SER A 150 -19.73 14.61 17.04
C SER A 150 -19.33 15.05 18.46
N PHE A 151 -18.04 15.35 18.70
CA PHE A 151 -17.51 15.61 20.04
C PHE A 151 -16.59 16.84 20.02
N PRO A 152 -17.11 18.06 19.81
CA PRO A 152 -16.29 19.25 19.64
C PRO A 152 -15.50 19.65 20.91
N LEU A 153 -16.01 19.28 22.09
CA LEU A 153 -15.41 19.61 23.39
C LEU A 153 -14.43 18.54 23.90
N VAL A 154 -14.39 17.38 23.25
CA VAL A 154 -13.54 16.27 23.70
C VAL A 154 -12.15 16.42 23.08
N PRO A 155 -11.07 16.36 23.88
CA PRO A 155 -9.71 16.43 23.35
C PRO A 155 -9.48 15.33 22.32
N LYS A 156 -9.11 15.73 21.10
CA LYS A 156 -8.63 14.78 20.09
C LYS A 156 -7.37 14.11 20.61
N LYS A 157 -7.20 12.81 20.35
CA LYS A 157 -5.90 12.18 20.55
C LYS A 157 -4.89 13.03 19.81
N LYS A 158 -3.72 13.25 20.41
CA LYS A 158 -2.57 13.65 19.61
C LYS A 158 -2.40 12.52 18.62
N ILE A 159 -2.95 12.69 17.42
CA ILE A 159 -2.58 11.88 16.29
C ILE A 159 -1.07 12.00 16.35
N LYS A 160 -0.37 10.86 16.50
CA LYS A 160 0.98 10.81 15.98
C LYS A 160 0.77 11.07 14.50
N GLU A 161 0.60 12.35 14.15
CA GLU A 161 0.65 12.80 12.79
C GLU A 161 1.91 12.14 12.30
N TYR A 162 1.80 11.54 11.12
CA TYR A 162 2.93 11.11 10.34
C TYR A 162 3.89 12.30 10.22
N TYR A 163 4.66 12.58 11.26
CA TYR A 163 5.88 13.33 11.21
C TYR A 163 6.86 12.36 10.57
N ARG A 164 6.64 12.14 9.27
CA ARG A 164 7.75 12.39 8.38
C ARG A 164 8.22 13.78 8.77
N GLU A 165 9.47 13.91 9.20
CA GLU A 165 10.14 15.16 8.86
C GLU A 165 9.76 15.43 7.40
N PRO A 166 9.13 16.57 7.10
CA PRO A 166 8.79 16.88 5.73
C PRO A 166 10.13 17.07 5.04
N VAL A 167 10.66 16.01 4.45
CA VAL A 167 11.59 16.16 3.33
C VAL A 167 10.70 16.73 2.23
N ARG A 168 10.56 18.05 2.30
CA ARG A 168 9.71 18.98 1.55
C ARG A 168 10.09 19.06 0.08
N THR A 169 10.64 18.00 -0.48
CA THR A 169 10.93 17.90 -1.90
C THR A 169 9.75 17.20 -2.54
N ALA A 170 8.95 17.93 -3.32
CA ALA A 170 7.97 17.33 -4.19
C ALA A 170 8.67 16.27 -5.06
N LYS A 171 8.33 14.99 -4.84
CA LYS A 171 8.90 13.85 -5.56
C LYS A 171 8.10 13.62 -6.83
N SER A 172 8.80 13.56 -7.96
CA SER A 172 8.23 13.22 -9.26
C SER A 172 8.79 11.88 -9.71
N GLN A 173 7.91 10.88 -9.83
CA GLN A 173 8.23 9.56 -10.36
C GLN A 173 7.87 9.53 -11.85
N ILE A 174 8.89 9.41 -12.69
CA ILE A 174 8.79 9.44 -14.14
C ILE A 174 9.08 8.03 -14.67
N PHE A 175 8.16 7.47 -15.45
CA PHE A 175 8.33 6.18 -16.10
C PHE A 175 8.50 6.37 -17.60
N VAL A 176 9.67 5.98 -18.12
CA VAL A 176 9.95 5.95 -19.56
C VAL A 176 9.79 4.53 -20.04
N LEU A 177 8.78 4.29 -20.87
CA LEU A 177 8.27 2.96 -21.15
C LEU A 177 8.30 2.67 -22.65
N ASP A 178 8.88 1.52 -22.97
CA ASP A 178 8.90 0.98 -24.32
C ASP A 178 7.50 0.46 -24.71
N ALA A 179 6.92 0.99 -25.79
CA ALA A 179 5.62 0.58 -26.34
C ALA A 179 5.70 -0.51 -27.41
N SER A 180 6.89 -1.00 -27.76
CA SER A 180 7.06 -2.06 -28.76
C SER A 180 6.32 -3.35 -28.38
N HIS A 181 5.92 -4.14 -29.36
CA HIS A 181 5.25 -5.42 -29.07
C HIS A 181 6.15 -6.40 -28.31
N SER A 182 7.47 -6.30 -28.49
CA SER A 182 8.44 -7.15 -27.80
C SER A 182 8.41 -6.97 -26.29
N TYR A 183 8.08 -5.79 -25.77
CA TYR A 183 8.07 -5.48 -24.33
C TYR A 183 6.71 -5.67 -23.64
N ALA A 184 5.72 -6.23 -24.33
CA ALA A 184 4.36 -6.38 -23.79
C ALA A 184 4.25 -7.16 -22.47
N PRO A 185 5.01 -8.27 -22.26
CA PRO A 185 4.95 -9.02 -21.00
C PRO A 185 5.41 -8.19 -19.79
N GLU A 186 6.53 -7.47 -19.91
CA GLU A 186 7.04 -6.60 -18.85
C GLU A 186 6.13 -5.41 -18.57
N ARG A 187 5.49 -4.84 -19.61
CA ARG A 187 4.47 -3.80 -19.42
C ARG A 187 3.30 -4.27 -18.54
N LYS A 188 2.85 -5.51 -18.74
CA LYS A 188 1.77 -6.09 -17.93
C LYS A 188 2.21 -6.26 -16.47
N GLU A 189 3.44 -6.73 -16.25
CA GLU A 189 4.01 -6.87 -14.91
C GLU A 189 4.21 -5.50 -14.24
N PHE A 190 4.75 -4.51 -14.96
CA PHE A 190 4.88 -3.12 -14.53
C PHE A 190 3.57 -2.56 -13.99
N MET A 191 2.47 -2.70 -14.72
CA MET A 191 1.18 -2.17 -14.27
C MET A 191 0.65 -2.86 -13.02
N SER A 192 0.78 -4.19 -12.96
CA SER A 192 0.43 -4.93 -11.75
C SER A 192 1.21 -4.45 -10.53
N GLN A 193 2.51 -4.13 -10.70
CA GLN A 193 3.33 -3.62 -9.60
C GLN A 193 3.03 -2.16 -9.27
N LEU A 194 2.83 -1.30 -10.28
CA LEU A 194 2.43 0.09 -10.09
C LEU A 194 1.14 0.19 -9.27
N GLU A 195 0.19 -0.72 -9.48
CA GLU A 195 -1.07 -0.86 -8.74
C GLU A 195 -0.89 -1.44 -7.32
N ALA A 196 0.13 -2.28 -7.11
CA ALA A 196 0.41 -2.88 -5.79
C ALA A 196 1.21 -1.96 -4.84
N ILE A 197 2.12 -1.14 -5.37
CA ILE A 197 3.04 -0.32 -4.57
C ILE A 197 2.29 0.71 -3.70
N SER A 198 2.74 0.83 -2.44
CA SER A 198 2.40 1.93 -1.56
C SER A 198 3.17 3.18 -1.95
N TRP A 199 2.50 4.11 -2.61
CA TRP A 199 3.10 5.39 -2.97
C TRP A 199 2.94 6.42 -1.85
N GLN A 200 3.93 7.28 -1.68
CA GLN A 200 3.80 8.44 -0.80
C GLN A 200 2.67 9.36 -1.34
N PRO A 201 1.81 9.94 -0.49
CA PRO A 201 0.71 10.79 -0.94
C PRO A 201 1.15 11.98 -1.81
N GLU A 202 2.35 12.48 -1.57
CA GLU A 202 2.94 13.63 -2.27
C GLU A 202 3.58 13.24 -3.61
N THR A 203 3.76 11.94 -3.90
CA THR A 203 4.37 11.46 -5.14
C THR A 203 3.48 11.81 -6.33
N LYS A 204 4.07 12.54 -7.29
CA LYS A 204 3.46 12.79 -8.60
C LYS A 204 4.03 11.86 -9.65
N PHE A 205 3.24 11.55 -10.67
CA PHE A 205 3.59 10.57 -11.69
C PHE A 205 3.66 11.21 -13.06
N ARG A 206 4.59 10.75 -13.90
CA ARG A 206 4.64 11.14 -15.32
C ARG A 206 4.94 9.92 -16.18
N LEU A 207 4.14 9.73 -17.22
CA LEU A 207 4.34 8.69 -18.22
C LEU A 207 5.08 9.27 -19.44
N VAL A 208 6.11 8.56 -19.90
CA VAL A 208 6.74 8.77 -21.19
C VAL A 208 6.68 7.45 -21.95
N VAL A 209 6.18 7.49 -23.17
CA VAL A 209 6.07 6.31 -24.04
C VAL A 209 6.89 6.54 -25.30
N PHE A 210 7.61 5.52 -25.76
CA PHE A 210 8.36 5.57 -27.02
C PHE A 210 8.22 4.28 -27.85
N SER A 211 8.28 4.42 -29.17
CA SER A 211 8.28 3.36 -30.20
C SER A 211 8.92 3.89 -31.51
N GLU A 212 9.05 3.04 -32.53
CA GLU A 212 9.70 3.27 -33.84
C GLU A 212 9.39 4.61 -34.54
N THR A 213 8.23 5.20 -34.25
CA THR A 213 7.76 6.43 -34.91
C THR A 213 7.11 7.42 -33.97
N SER A 214 7.02 7.10 -32.68
CA SER A 214 6.25 7.90 -31.73
C SER A 214 6.99 8.03 -30.40
N SER A 215 7.04 9.26 -29.90
CA SER A 215 7.39 9.52 -28.51
C SER A 215 6.37 10.49 -27.93
N LYS A 216 5.86 10.19 -26.73
CA LYS A 216 4.87 11.03 -26.04
C LYS A 216 5.27 11.18 -24.59
N VAL A 217 5.36 12.44 -24.15
CA VAL A 217 5.56 12.79 -22.74
C VAL A 217 4.22 13.32 -22.24
N TYR A 218 3.60 12.61 -21.30
CA TYR A 218 2.35 13.01 -20.68
C TYR A 218 2.59 14.05 -19.58
N PRO A 219 1.59 14.88 -19.24
CA PRO A 219 1.72 15.81 -18.12
C PRO A 219 1.86 15.07 -16.79
N GLU A 220 2.57 15.69 -15.84
CA GLU A 220 2.62 15.23 -14.45
C GLU A 220 1.21 15.16 -13.86
N SER A 221 0.89 14.06 -13.18
CA SER A 221 -0.48 13.74 -12.78
C SER A 221 -0.55 12.95 -11.48
N SER A 222 -1.78 12.75 -10.97
CA SER A 222 -2.04 11.80 -9.89
C SER A 222 -1.90 10.36 -10.40
N ARG A 223 -1.78 9.40 -9.49
CA ARG A 223 -1.75 7.98 -9.83
C ARG A 223 -2.96 7.53 -10.67
N SER A 224 -4.16 7.97 -10.30
CA SER A 224 -5.39 7.62 -11.01
C SER A 224 -5.39 8.15 -12.45
N GLU A 225 -4.89 9.36 -12.65
CA GLU A 225 -4.79 9.96 -13.96
C GLU A 225 -3.66 9.34 -14.79
N PHE A 226 -2.53 9.00 -14.17
CA PHE A 226 -1.47 8.20 -14.81
C PHE A 226 -2.02 6.86 -15.34
N ILE A 227 -2.85 6.16 -14.56
CA ILE A 227 -3.46 4.89 -15.00
C ILE A 227 -4.40 5.09 -16.19
N LYS A 228 -5.10 6.23 -16.29
CA LYS A 228 -5.89 6.56 -17.48
C LYS A 228 -4.99 6.82 -18.68
N GLN A 229 -3.97 7.67 -18.51
CA GLN A 229 -2.97 7.96 -19.55
C GLN A 229 -2.31 6.68 -20.09
N TRP A 230 -2.06 5.71 -19.22
CA TRP A 230 -1.60 4.38 -19.57
C TRP A 230 -2.60 3.62 -20.44
N LYS A 231 -3.88 3.57 -20.04
CA LYS A 231 -4.92 2.84 -20.78
C LYS A 231 -5.17 3.43 -22.18
N ASP A 232 -4.87 4.70 -22.36
CA ASP A 232 -5.10 5.41 -23.62
C ASP A 232 -4.05 5.13 -24.71
N PHE A 233 -2.84 4.66 -24.36
CA PHE A 233 -1.81 4.39 -25.38
C PHE A 233 -1.87 2.94 -25.88
N LYS A 234 -1.53 2.75 -27.16
CA LYS A 234 -1.47 1.43 -27.81
C LYS A 234 -0.03 1.00 -28.03
N SER A 235 0.20 -0.31 -27.96
CA SER A 235 1.50 -0.88 -28.30
C SER A 235 1.69 -0.87 -29.81
N GLU A 236 2.85 -0.42 -30.27
CA GLU A 236 3.11 -0.21 -31.70
C GLU A 236 4.58 -0.48 -32.04
N GLY A 237 4.79 -1.12 -33.19
CA GLY A 237 6.10 -1.20 -33.85
C GLY A 237 7.20 -1.93 -33.07
N LYS A 238 8.43 -1.69 -33.53
CA LYS A 238 9.67 -2.04 -32.81
C LYS A 238 10.20 -0.80 -32.08
N SER A 239 11.26 -0.96 -31.32
CA SER A 239 11.93 0.15 -30.65
C SER A 239 13.44 -0.04 -30.72
N ASN A 240 14.16 1.07 -30.85
CA ASN A 240 15.60 1.10 -30.79
C ASN A 240 16.12 2.21 -29.84
N THR A 241 17.44 2.26 -29.64
CA THR A 241 18.06 3.25 -28.76
C THR A 241 17.94 4.70 -29.27
N GLU A 242 17.71 4.92 -30.56
CA GLU A 242 17.43 6.24 -31.14
C GLU A 242 16.04 6.75 -30.74
N ASP A 243 15.02 5.89 -30.79
CA ASP A 243 13.65 6.23 -30.32
C ASP A 243 13.65 6.62 -28.84
N LEU A 244 14.37 5.83 -28.02
CA LEU A 244 14.56 6.11 -26.61
C LEU A 244 15.31 7.44 -26.41
N THR A 245 16.38 7.68 -27.16
CA THR A 245 17.14 8.93 -27.13
C THR A 245 16.24 10.14 -27.39
N ASN A 246 15.41 10.09 -28.43
CA ASN A 246 14.46 11.14 -28.76
C ASN A 246 13.46 11.41 -27.64
N ALA A 247 12.94 10.36 -27.00
CA ALA A 247 12.03 10.47 -25.86
C ALA A 247 12.71 11.13 -24.64
N LEU A 248 13.96 10.77 -24.35
CA LEU A 248 14.74 11.34 -23.25
C LEU A 248 15.09 12.82 -23.50
N ILE A 249 15.46 13.19 -24.73
CA ILE A 249 15.71 14.59 -25.11
C ILE A 249 14.43 15.43 -24.91
N ARG A 250 13.28 14.91 -25.38
CA ARG A 250 11.99 15.58 -25.22
C ARG A 250 11.60 15.72 -23.74
N LEU A 251 11.81 14.67 -22.95
CA LEU A 251 11.59 14.69 -21.51
C LEU A 251 12.46 15.75 -20.84
N ARG A 252 13.76 15.78 -21.12
CA ARG A 252 14.70 16.78 -20.57
C ARG A 252 14.23 18.21 -20.86
N ARG A 253 13.83 18.49 -22.10
CA ARG A 253 13.33 19.81 -22.50
C ARG A 253 12.13 20.24 -21.66
N ILE A 254 11.17 19.35 -21.46
CA ILE A 254 9.98 19.61 -20.63
C ILE A 254 10.37 19.83 -19.17
N LEU A 255 11.19 18.95 -18.59
CA LEU A 255 11.63 19.06 -17.20
C LEU A 255 12.40 20.35 -16.91
N THR A 256 13.21 20.80 -17.87
CA THR A 256 13.98 22.04 -17.77
C THR A 256 13.06 23.26 -17.87
N SER A 257 12.02 23.21 -18.71
CA SER A 257 11.03 24.30 -18.81
C SER A 257 10.14 24.44 -17.59
N GLU A 258 9.97 23.36 -16.82
CA GLU A 258 9.20 23.34 -15.57
C GLU A 258 10.01 23.76 -14.34
N ASP A 259 11.35 23.84 -14.46
CA ASP A 259 12.21 24.24 -13.36
C ASP A 259 12.10 25.74 -13.09
N SER A 260 11.70 26.07 -11.86
CA SER A 260 11.70 27.44 -11.35
C SER A 260 12.93 27.68 -10.46
N PRO A 261 13.55 28.89 -10.48
CA PRO A 261 14.65 29.22 -9.60
C PRO A 261 14.28 28.96 -8.12
N GLY A 262 15.08 28.16 -7.42
CA GLY A 262 14.88 27.85 -5.99
C GLY A 262 13.88 26.72 -5.67
N LYS A 263 13.24 26.09 -6.66
CA LYS A 263 12.32 24.94 -6.45
C LYS A 263 12.75 23.71 -7.25
N LYS A 264 13.87 23.09 -6.86
CA LYS A 264 14.28 21.80 -7.45
C LYS A 264 13.40 20.68 -6.90
N LYS A 265 12.67 20.00 -7.79
CA LYS A 265 11.95 18.76 -7.48
C LYS A 265 12.93 17.60 -7.46
N ASP A 266 12.73 16.66 -6.55
CA ASP A 266 13.44 15.38 -6.60
C ASP A 266 12.79 14.51 -7.67
N ARG A 267 13.58 14.03 -8.61
CA ARG A 267 13.10 13.37 -9.84
C ARG A 267 13.68 11.98 -9.94
N MET A 268 12.81 10.98 -9.97
CA MET A 268 13.18 9.59 -10.16
C MET A 268 12.71 9.14 -11.53
N ILE A 269 13.63 8.74 -12.39
CA ILE A 269 13.34 8.30 -13.75
C ILE A 269 13.64 6.80 -13.83
N SER A 270 12.58 5.99 -14.01
CA SER A 270 12.72 4.56 -14.28
C SER A 270 12.47 4.31 -15.76
N ILE A 271 13.51 3.88 -16.47
CA ILE A 271 13.48 3.51 -17.89
C ILE A 271 13.24 2.01 -17.98
N LEU A 272 12.15 1.60 -18.61
CA LEU A 272 11.66 0.23 -18.73
C LEU A 272 11.70 -0.15 -20.22
N THR A 273 12.68 -0.96 -20.64
CA THR A 273 12.97 -1.14 -22.07
C THR A 273 13.60 -2.47 -22.44
N ASN A 274 13.37 -2.88 -23.69
CA ASN A 274 14.14 -3.91 -24.41
C ASN A 274 14.57 -3.41 -25.80
N ALA A 275 14.72 -2.10 -25.96
CA ALA A 275 15.08 -1.46 -27.22
C ALA A 275 16.36 -2.07 -27.80
N LYS A 276 16.37 -2.24 -29.13
CA LYS A 276 17.54 -2.73 -29.85
C LYS A 276 18.58 -1.64 -30.05
N ALA A 277 19.85 -2.02 -30.10
CA ALA A 277 20.90 -1.10 -30.51
C ALA A 277 20.61 -0.49 -31.88
N SER A 278 20.74 0.83 -32.01
CA SER A 278 20.67 1.52 -33.30
C SER A 278 22.04 1.52 -33.99
N ASN A 279 22.02 1.56 -35.32
CA ASN A 279 23.23 1.68 -36.14
C ASN A 279 23.70 3.14 -36.31
N SER A 280 22.90 4.12 -35.88
CA SER A 280 23.20 5.57 -35.94
C SER A 280 23.88 6.07 -34.65
N SER A 281 24.60 7.19 -34.71
CA SER A 281 25.56 7.61 -33.67
C SER A 281 24.94 7.99 -32.30
N SER A 282 25.35 7.24 -31.26
CA SER A 282 25.74 7.60 -29.88
C SER A 282 25.04 8.73 -29.08
N GLY A 283 23.79 9.11 -29.37
CA GLY A 283 23.06 10.13 -28.59
C GLY A 283 22.52 9.64 -27.24
N TYR A 284 22.42 8.33 -27.05
CA TYR A 284 21.73 7.73 -25.90
C TYR A 284 22.44 8.02 -24.57
N GLY A 285 23.74 7.74 -24.47
CA GLY A 285 24.53 8.02 -23.27
C GLY A 285 24.53 9.51 -22.89
N ALA A 286 24.63 10.40 -23.88
CA ALA A 286 24.56 11.85 -23.66
C ALA A 286 23.18 12.30 -23.16
N SER A 287 22.10 11.62 -23.57
CA SER A 287 20.74 11.91 -23.10
C SER A 287 20.54 11.49 -21.64
N ILE A 288 21.13 10.35 -21.23
CA ILE A 288 21.20 9.93 -19.82
C ILE A 288 21.98 10.96 -19.00
N GLU A 289 23.17 11.34 -19.48
CA GLU A 289 24.02 12.35 -18.83
C GLU A 289 23.27 13.68 -18.65
N GLY A 290 22.56 14.12 -19.69
CA GLY A 290 21.78 15.35 -19.67
C GLY A 290 20.63 15.36 -18.65
N LEU A 291 20.00 14.21 -18.41
CA LEU A 291 19.00 14.04 -17.35
C LEU A 291 19.64 13.96 -15.96
N SER A 292 20.81 13.31 -15.83
CA SER A 292 21.57 13.26 -14.58
C SER A 292 22.04 14.67 -14.17
N GLN A 293 22.48 15.50 -15.11
CA GLN A 293 22.95 16.86 -14.87
C GLN A 293 21.85 17.80 -14.30
N ILE A 294 20.57 17.53 -14.60
CA ILE A 294 19.44 18.28 -13.99
C ILE A 294 19.02 17.70 -12.62
N GLY A 295 19.80 16.76 -12.07
CA GLY A 295 19.60 16.19 -10.74
C GLY A 295 18.60 15.03 -10.68
N ALA A 296 18.25 14.42 -11.82
CA ALA A 296 17.39 13.24 -11.80
C ALA A 296 18.17 11.96 -11.42
N LYS A 297 17.60 11.14 -10.53
CA LYS A 297 18.05 9.79 -10.25
C LYS A 297 17.49 8.84 -11.30
N ILE A 298 18.34 8.16 -12.06
CA ILE A 298 17.93 7.36 -13.21
C ILE A 298 18.22 5.88 -12.94
N SER A 299 17.24 5.01 -13.20
CA SER A 299 17.42 3.56 -13.21
C SER A 299 16.94 3.00 -14.54
N ILE A 300 17.72 2.11 -15.14
CA ILE A 300 17.39 1.40 -16.37
C ILE A 300 17.08 -0.05 -16.00
N LEU A 301 15.82 -0.43 -16.15
CA LEU A 301 15.34 -1.81 -16.05
C LEU A 301 15.26 -2.40 -17.46
N TYR A 302 16.23 -3.26 -17.76
CA TYR A 302 16.44 -3.80 -19.09
C TYR A 302 16.08 -5.28 -19.19
N SER A 303 15.26 -5.63 -20.19
CA SER A 303 15.01 -7.04 -20.53
C SER A 303 16.07 -7.54 -21.50
N SER A 304 16.75 -8.62 -21.09
CA SER A 304 18.01 -9.09 -21.67
C SER A 304 17.94 -9.78 -23.03
N TYR A 305 16.76 -9.88 -23.66
CA TYR A 305 16.56 -10.66 -24.89
C TYR A 305 16.64 -9.87 -26.20
N ALA A 306 17.06 -8.60 -26.15
CA ALA A 306 17.33 -7.80 -27.34
C ALA A 306 18.78 -7.95 -27.87
N GLY A 307 19.53 -8.94 -27.38
CA GLY A 307 20.86 -9.30 -27.87
C GLY A 307 22.02 -8.56 -27.17
N PRO A 308 23.27 -9.04 -27.38
CA PRO A 308 24.45 -8.55 -26.66
C PRO A 308 24.84 -7.12 -27.01
N ASP A 309 24.67 -6.68 -28.26
CA ASP A 309 25.00 -5.31 -28.68
C ASP A 309 24.08 -4.29 -28.01
N SER A 310 22.77 -4.54 -28.01
CA SER A 310 21.77 -3.75 -27.29
C SER A 310 22.10 -3.67 -25.80
N ARG A 311 22.41 -4.81 -25.18
CA ARG A 311 22.82 -4.87 -23.76
C ARG A 311 24.06 -4.02 -23.50
N ARG A 312 25.10 -4.13 -24.35
CA ARG A 312 26.33 -3.34 -24.24
C ARG A 312 26.02 -1.85 -24.30
N GLU A 313 25.21 -1.43 -25.27
CA GLU A 313 24.84 -0.02 -25.43
C GLU A 313 24.10 0.54 -24.20
N HIS A 314 23.12 -0.20 -23.65
CA HIS A 314 22.44 0.20 -22.41
C HIS A 314 23.38 0.26 -21.20
N LYS A 315 24.32 -0.68 -21.07
CA LYS A 315 25.32 -0.63 -20.01
C LYS A 315 26.27 0.56 -20.15
N GLU A 316 26.74 0.85 -21.35
CA GLU A 316 27.61 2.01 -21.61
C GLU A 316 26.87 3.34 -21.37
N ALA A 317 25.60 3.42 -21.77
CA ALA A 317 24.76 4.59 -21.47
C ALA A 317 24.53 4.76 -19.97
N ALA A 318 24.34 3.66 -19.22
CA ALA A 318 24.14 3.72 -17.78
C ALA A 318 25.34 4.30 -17.02
N LYS A 319 26.57 4.03 -17.47
CA LYS A 319 27.80 4.62 -16.88
C LYS A 319 27.81 6.15 -16.89
N ARG A 320 26.93 6.80 -17.67
CA ARG A 320 26.78 8.25 -17.78
C ARG A 320 25.85 8.88 -16.73
N GLY A 321 25.42 8.12 -15.72
CA GLY A 321 24.63 8.65 -14.60
C GLY A 321 23.33 7.91 -14.31
N ALA A 322 23.23 6.63 -14.67
CA ALA A 322 22.08 5.78 -14.34
C ALA A 322 22.52 4.44 -13.72
N GLU A 323 21.65 3.87 -12.89
CA GLU A 323 21.81 2.52 -12.39
C GLU A 323 21.26 1.51 -13.41
N PHE A 324 22.08 0.53 -13.82
CA PHE A 324 21.65 -0.52 -14.74
C PHE A 324 21.19 -1.78 -13.99
N ARG A 325 19.96 -2.21 -14.25
CA ARG A 325 19.34 -3.40 -13.65
C ARG A 325 18.81 -4.32 -14.75
N GLU A 326 19.35 -5.52 -14.83
CA GLU A 326 19.02 -6.48 -15.86
C GLU A 326 18.06 -7.55 -15.34
N ILE A 327 16.95 -7.75 -16.06
CA ILE A 327 15.92 -8.73 -15.69
C ILE A 327 16.44 -10.14 -15.98
N SER A 328 16.25 -11.02 -15.02
CA SER A 328 16.52 -12.45 -15.11
C SER A 328 15.21 -13.22 -15.16
N TYR A 329 15.20 -14.31 -15.94
CA TYR A 329 14.04 -15.15 -16.18
C TYR A 329 14.30 -16.57 -15.71
N PHE A 330 13.26 -17.22 -15.23
CA PHE A 330 13.34 -18.53 -14.60
C PHE A 330 12.24 -19.44 -15.15
N GLN A 331 12.58 -20.67 -15.48
CA GLN A 331 11.61 -21.69 -15.87
C GLN A 331 11.97 -23.04 -15.28
N LYS A 332 11.07 -23.66 -14.52
CA LYS A 332 11.24 -25.03 -14.06
C LYS A 332 10.84 -25.99 -15.17
N ILE A 333 11.70 -26.97 -15.44
CA ILE A 333 11.48 -28.01 -16.44
C ILE A 333 11.71 -29.39 -15.81
N VAL A 334 11.06 -30.40 -16.38
CA VAL A 334 11.29 -31.81 -16.05
C VAL A 334 11.76 -32.52 -17.31
N THR A 335 12.87 -33.23 -17.21
CA THR A 335 13.41 -34.09 -18.27
C THR A 335 13.29 -35.57 -17.87
N PRO A 336 13.60 -36.53 -18.74
CA PRO A 336 13.67 -37.94 -18.37
C PRO A 336 14.66 -38.27 -17.25
N ARG A 337 15.63 -37.39 -16.98
CA ARG A 337 16.69 -37.62 -15.98
C ARG A 337 16.36 -36.98 -14.65
N ASP A 338 15.93 -35.72 -14.68
CA ASP A 338 15.81 -34.89 -13.48
C ASP A 338 14.86 -33.70 -13.69
N SER A 339 14.51 -33.04 -12.59
CA SER A 339 13.89 -31.72 -12.61
C SER A 339 14.95 -30.65 -12.38
N LYS A 340 14.98 -29.62 -13.22
CA LYS A 340 15.92 -28.50 -13.09
C LYS A 340 15.24 -27.18 -13.39
N THR A 341 15.86 -26.09 -12.97
CA THR A 341 15.43 -24.74 -13.30
C THR A 341 16.39 -24.12 -14.29
N LEU A 342 15.84 -23.67 -15.42
CA LEU A 342 16.51 -22.84 -16.40
C LEU A 342 16.54 -21.40 -15.91
N VAL A 343 17.70 -20.77 -16.01
CA VAL A 343 17.92 -19.37 -15.63
C VAL A 343 18.49 -18.62 -16.84
N PHE A 344 17.75 -17.64 -17.34
CA PHE A 344 18.22 -16.73 -18.38
C PHE A 344 18.61 -15.40 -17.74
N LYS A 345 19.92 -15.13 -17.71
CA LYS A 345 20.51 -13.96 -17.06
C LYS A 345 21.69 -13.50 -17.90
N GLU A 346 21.84 -12.18 -18.06
CA GLU A 346 22.97 -11.57 -18.77
C GLU A 346 23.15 -12.03 -20.23
N GLY A 347 22.04 -12.35 -20.91
CA GLY A 347 22.05 -12.88 -22.27
C GLY A 347 22.57 -14.32 -22.38
N LYS A 348 22.68 -15.04 -21.26
CA LYS A 348 23.15 -16.43 -21.20
C LYS A 348 22.11 -17.32 -20.53
N LEU A 349 22.07 -18.59 -20.96
CA LEU A 349 21.23 -19.61 -20.37
C LEU A 349 22.06 -20.49 -19.42
N PHE A 350 21.49 -20.75 -18.25
CA PHE A 350 22.05 -21.62 -17.22
C PHE A 350 20.99 -22.63 -16.76
N SER A 351 21.44 -23.69 -16.10
CA SER A 351 20.60 -24.65 -15.39
C SER A 351 21.07 -24.81 -13.94
N THR A 352 20.13 -25.02 -13.03
CA THR A 352 20.41 -25.33 -11.62
C THR A 352 19.35 -26.28 -11.06
N SER A 353 19.70 -27.05 -10.03
CA SER A 353 18.76 -27.90 -9.29
C SER A 353 17.99 -27.11 -8.21
N LEU A 354 18.43 -25.87 -7.91
CA LEU A 354 17.78 -25.01 -6.94
C LEU A 354 16.45 -24.47 -7.47
N SER A 355 15.43 -24.43 -6.61
CA SER A 355 14.18 -23.75 -6.92
C SER A 355 14.36 -22.25 -6.68
N PRO A 356 14.28 -21.39 -7.72
CA PRO A 356 14.42 -19.96 -7.51
C PRO A 356 13.21 -19.40 -6.76
N ASP A 357 13.48 -18.72 -5.66
CA ASP A 357 12.57 -17.71 -5.13
C ASP A 357 12.79 -16.41 -5.93
N SER A 358 11.72 -15.71 -6.31
CA SER A 358 11.79 -14.42 -7.02
C SER A 358 12.51 -13.33 -6.23
N LYS A 359 12.72 -13.55 -4.93
CA LYS A 359 13.52 -12.70 -4.04
C LYS A 359 14.97 -13.15 -3.85
N MET A 360 15.31 -14.38 -4.22
CA MET A 360 16.63 -14.96 -3.97
C MET A 360 17.60 -14.66 -5.11
N ARG A 361 18.72 -14.02 -4.79
CA ARG A 361 19.85 -13.91 -5.71
C ARG A 361 20.52 -15.28 -5.78
N ILE A 362 20.42 -15.96 -6.92
CA ILE A 362 21.16 -17.19 -7.15
C ILE A 362 22.63 -16.80 -7.40
N GLU A 363 23.52 -17.34 -6.58
CA GLU A 363 24.96 -17.15 -6.77
C GLU A 363 25.42 -17.82 -8.07
N ASP A 364 26.34 -17.18 -8.78
CA ASP A 364 26.84 -17.70 -10.06
C ASP A 364 27.57 -19.05 -9.89
N SER A 365 28.04 -19.37 -8.68
CA SER A 365 28.65 -20.65 -8.29
C SER A 365 27.68 -21.84 -8.36
N ALA A 366 26.38 -21.60 -8.24
CA ALA A 366 25.33 -22.62 -8.26
C ALA A 366 24.67 -22.79 -9.65
N LEU A 367 25.21 -22.11 -10.67
CA LEU A 367 24.69 -22.11 -12.03
C LEU A 367 25.59 -22.93 -12.96
N GLU A 368 25.03 -23.96 -13.59
CA GLU A 368 25.70 -24.66 -14.68
C GLU A 368 25.38 -23.94 -16.00
N LYS A 369 26.40 -23.47 -16.72
CA LYS A 369 26.20 -22.82 -18.01
C LYS A 369 25.71 -23.82 -19.05
N VAL A 370 24.62 -23.45 -19.74
CA VAL A 370 24.13 -24.20 -20.90
C VAL A 370 24.89 -23.69 -22.12
N GLU A 371 25.95 -24.40 -22.50
CA GLU A 371 26.72 -24.08 -23.70
C GLU A 371 25.88 -24.28 -24.96
N PHE A 372 25.75 -23.23 -25.77
CA PHE A 372 25.08 -23.29 -27.07
C PHE A 372 25.97 -24.04 -28.05
N ALA A 373 25.64 -25.31 -28.33
CA ALA A 373 26.31 -26.09 -29.36
C ALA A 373 25.43 -26.15 -30.63
N GLY A 374 25.95 -25.68 -31.76
CA GLY A 374 25.32 -25.83 -33.07
C GLY A 374 24.44 -24.66 -33.50
N LYS A 375 23.13 -24.73 -33.24
CA LYS A 375 22.09 -23.89 -33.89
C LYS A 375 22.03 -22.45 -33.37
N TYR A 376 22.48 -22.23 -32.14
CA TYR A 376 22.53 -20.92 -31.52
C TYR A 376 23.98 -20.45 -31.38
N SER A 377 24.26 -19.24 -31.84
CA SER A 377 25.56 -18.58 -31.74
C SER A 377 25.67 -17.77 -30.44
N LEU A 378 26.89 -17.50 -29.99
CA LEU A 378 27.17 -16.46 -29.00
C LEU A 378 26.68 -15.10 -29.55
N GLY A 379 25.43 -14.73 -29.22
CA GLY A 379 24.82 -13.47 -29.63
C GLY A 379 23.43 -13.57 -30.24
N ASP A 380 22.87 -14.78 -30.38
CA ASP A 380 21.49 -14.93 -30.87
C ASP A 380 20.45 -14.37 -29.88
N PHE A 381 19.36 -13.84 -30.44
CA PHE A 381 18.24 -13.31 -29.67
C PHE A 381 17.44 -14.44 -29.05
N LEU A 382 17.72 -14.74 -27.78
CA LEU A 382 17.00 -15.79 -27.04
C LEU A 382 15.76 -15.20 -26.39
N ASN A 383 14.59 -15.63 -26.86
CA ASN A 383 13.33 -15.24 -26.25
C ASN A 383 13.11 -16.02 -24.93
N PRO A 384 13.02 -15.36 -23.77
CA PRO A 384 12.86 -16.03 -22.48
C PRO A 384 11.51 -16.73 -22.34
N TRP A 385 10.54 -16.46 -23.22
CA TRP A 385 9.26 -17.18 -23.22
C TRP A 385 9.35 -18.57 -23.84
N SER A 386 10.51 -18.95 -24.39
CA SER A 386 10.76 -20.23 -25.06
C SER A 386 11.93 -21.03 -24.46
N LEU A 387 12.28 -20.80 -23.19
CA LEU A 387 13.49 -21.40 -22.58
C LEU A 387 13.49 -22.94 -22.62
N GLY A 388 12.36 -23.59 -22.36
CA GLY A 388 12.24 -25.06 -22.46
C GLY A 388 12.61 -25.58 -23.85
N ASN A 389 12.05 -24.97 -24.91
CA ASN A 389 12.34 -25.36 -26.29
C ASN A 389 13.81 -25.09 -26.65
N ILE A 390 14.36 -23.94 -26.23
CA ILE A 390 15.78 -23.61 -26.45
C ILE A 390 16.67 -24.65 -25.77
N TYR A 391 16.32 -25.08 -24.55
CA TYR A 391 17.07 -26.11 -23.83
C TYR A 391 17.01 -27.46 -24.55
N GLU A 392 15.83 -27.89 -25.00
CA GLU A 392 15.67 -29.15 -25.75
C GLU A 392 16.56 -29.17 -27.00
N GLU A 393 16.57 -28.06 -27.76
CA GLU A 393 17.36 -27.95 -28.98
C GLU A 393 18.87 -27.98 -28.70
N VAL A 394 19.32 -27.29 -27.65
CA VAL A 394 20.74 -27.12 -27.32
C VAL A 394 21.34 -28.37 -26.68
N LYS A 395 20.65 -28.96 -25.69
CA LYS A 395 21.14 -30.14 -24.97
C LYS A 395 20.73 -31.46 -25.65
N LYS A 396 19.89 -31.41 -26.68
CA LYS A 396 19.28 -32.59 -27.34
C LYS A 396 18.60 -33.52 -26.32
N GLU A 397 18.03 -32.94 -25.27
CA GLU A 397 17.35 -33.63 -24.18
C GLU A 397 15.88 -33.21 -24.19
N LYS A 398 14.96 -34.17 -24.25
CA LYS A 398 13.52 -33.89 -24.28
C LYS A 398 13.05 -33.31 -22.94
N VAL A 399 12.25 -32.25 -22.98
CA VAL A 399 11.52 -31.68 -21.86
C VAL A 399 10.14 -32.32 -21.84
N LEU A 400 9.81 -32.99 -20.73
CA LEU A 400 8.54 -33.66 -20.52
C LEU A 400 7.45 -32.67 -20.09
N THR A 401 7.79 -31.74 -19.20
CA THR A 401 6.90 -30.68 -18.72
C THR A 401 7.69 -29.40 -18.42
N SER A 402 7.03 -28.25 -18.54
CA SER A 402 7.59 -26.94 -18.22
C SER A 402 6.57 -26.07 -17.49
N GLU A 403 7.01 -25.38 -16.44
CA GLU A 403 6.22 -24.37 -15.75
C GLU A 403 6.19 -23.05 -16.55
N PRO A 404 5.24 -22.13 -16.27
CA PRO A 404 5.29 -20.78 -16.82
C PRO A 404 6.58 -20.06 -16.42
N VAL A 405 7.13 -19.28 -17.35
CA VAL A 405 8.31 -18.46 -17.12
C VAL A 405 8.00 -17.36 -16.10
N ARG A 406 8.88 -17.21 -15.11
CA ARG A 406 8.84 -16.15 -14.08
C ARG A 406 10.02 -15.21 -14.26
N SER A 407 9.93 -14.01 -13.69
CA SER A 407 11.00 -13.01 -13.74
C SER A 407 11.27 -12.42 -12.34
N ASN A 408 12.43 -11.76 -12.17
CA ASN A 408 12.70 -10.93 -11.00
C ASN A 408 12.33 -9.44 -11.22
N PHE A 409 11.58 -9.11 -12.29
CA PHE A 409 11.21 -7.74 -12.64
C PHE A 409 10.55 -7.02 -11.46
N SER A 410 9.57 -7.65 -10.81
CA SER A 410 8.86 -7.06 -9.67
C SER A 410 9.80 -6.61 -8.54
N SER A 411 10.83 -7.41 -8.23
CA SER A 411 11.83 -7.05 -7.21
C SER A 411 12.72 -5.89 -7.67
N LEU A 412 13.21 -5.93 -8.91
CA LEU A 412 14.06 -4.86 -9.46
C LEU A 412 13.32 -3.52 -9.54
N PHE A 413 12.04 -3.57 -9.92
CA PHE A 413 11.17 -2.39 -10.02
C PHE A 413 10.84 -1.81 -8.66
N ALA A 414 10.46 -2.65 -7.69
CA ALA A 414 10.20 -2.20 -6.32
C ALA A 414 11.44 -1.50 -5.72
N ASN A 415 12.63 -2.03 -5.97
CA ASN A 415 13.87 -1.40 -5.53
C ASN A 415 14.13 -0.05 -6.23
N SER A 416 13.69 0.17 -7.48
CA SER A 416 14.00 1.38 -8.26
C SER A 416 13.11 2.55 -7.89
N VAL A 417 12.00 2.27 -7.20
CA VAL A 417 11.03 3.26 -6.74
C VAL A 417 10.91 3.29 -5.21
N SER A 418 11.82 2.61 -4.52
CA SER A 418 11.82 2.43 -3.07
C SER A 418 11.75 3.76 -2.31
N GLU A 419 12.57 4.73 -2.71
CA GLU A 419 12.60 6.09 -2.14
C GLU A 419 11.29 6.89 -2.37
N ALA A 420 10.53 6.58 -3.42
CA ALA A 420 9.21 7.17 -3.71
C ALA A 420 8.05 6.38 -3.09
N SER A 421 8.36 5.26 -2.42
CA SER A 421 7.42 4.36 -1.77
C SER A 421 7.53 4.47 -0.24
N ASN A 422 6.70 3.69 0.47
CA ASN A 422 6.76 3.62 1.93
C ASN A 422 7.76 2.57 2.47
N SER A 423 8.55 1.91 1.62
CA SER A 423 9.40 0.76 2.02
C SER A 423 10.47 1.08 3.07
N GLU A 424 11.17 2.20 2.94
CA GLU A 424 12.23 2.60 3.90
C GLU A 424 11.66 2.83 5.31
N TYR A 425 10.45 3.39 5.38
CA TYR A 425 9.77 3.59 6.66
C TYR A 425 9.52 2.25 7.34
N PHE A 426 8.97 1.26 6.64
CA PHE A 426 8.66 -0.04 7.24
C PHE A 426 9.89 -0.91 7.54
N GLY A 427 11.00 -0.71 6.83
CA GLY A 427 12.23 -1.51 6.97
C GLY A 427 12.79 -1.52 8.39
N ASN A 428 12.68 -0.40 9.11
CA ASN A 428 13.30 -0.18 10.41
C ASN A 428 12.47 -0.69 11.61
N PHE A 429 11.28 -1.23 11.38
CA PHE A 429 10.38 -1.65 12.45
C PHE A 429 10.40 -3.16 12.65
N PRO A 430 10.40 -3.65 13.90
CA PRO A 430 10.26 -5.07 14.18
C PRO A 430 8.96 -5.62 13.58
N LYS A 431 8.97 -6.93 13.28
CA LYS A 431 7.81 -7.67 12.80
C LYS A 431 7.31 -8.63 13.86
N VAL A 432 6.00 -8.84 13.90
CA VAL A 432 5.40 -9.90 14.70
C VAL A 432 4.51 -10.76 13.83
N LEU A 433 4.60 -12.07 14.00
CA LEU A 433 3.76 -13.03 13.28
C LEU A 433 2.46 -13.19 14.07
N VAL A 434 1.34 -12.76 13.50
CA VAL A 434 0.03 -12.84 14.15
C VAL A 434 -0.80 -13.93 13.49
N LYS A 435 -1.31 -14.85 14.30
CA LYS A 435 -2.31 -15.84 13.90
C LYS A 435 -3.71 -15.32 14.18
N SER A 436 -4.45 -15.04 13.11
CA SER A 436 -5.88 -14.67 13.14
C SER A 436 -6.70 -15.74 12.44
N GLY A 437 -7.52 -16.46 13.20
CA GLY A 437 -8.29 -17.60 12.70
C GLY A 437 -7.39 -18.67 12.07
N SER A 438 -7.59 -18.94 10.78
CA SER A 438 -6.82 -19.94 10.01
C SER A 438 -5.57 -19.38 9.33
N LYS A 439 -5.31 -18.06 9.43
CA LYS A 439 -4.17 -17.41 8.76
C LYS A 439 -3.14 -16.92 9.76
N ALA A 440 -1.88 -16.97 9.35
CA ALA A 440 -0.79 -16.31 10.04
C ALA A 440 -0.13 -15.31 9.08
N PHE A 441 0.15 -14.10 9.54
CA PHE A 441 0.76 -13.06 8.72
C PHE A 441 1.62 -12.12 9.55
N TRP A 442 2.62 -11.53 8.92
CA TRP A 442 3.51 -10.57 9.54
C TRP A 442 2.89 -9.18 9.58
N ILE A 443 2.94 -8.52 10.73
CA ILE A 443 2.65 -7.09 10.87
C ILE A 443 3.87 -6.38 11.45
N ARG A 444 4.07 -5.13 11.06
CA ARG A 444 5.12 -4.27 11.63
C ARG A 444 4.59 -3.61 12.90
N VAL A 445 5.43 -3.52 13.92
CA VAL A 445 5.08 -2.96 15.23
C VAL A 445 6.08 -1.88 15.64
N PRO A 446 5.67 -0.87 16.43
CA PRO A 446 6.55 0.27 16.75
C PRO A 446 7.68 -0.15 17.68
N ASP A 447 7.38 -1.06 18.62
CA ASP A 447 8.33 -1.69 19.53
C ASP A 447 7.88 -3.12 19.85
N THR A 448 8.76 -3.92 20.43
CA THR A 448 8.45 -5.28 20.89
C THR A 448 7.97 -5.34 22.33
N GLY A 449 7.98 -4.22 23.08
CA GLY A 449 7.71 -4.22 24.52
C GLY A 449 6.31 -4.73 24.89
N ASN A 450 5.34 -4.48 24.01
CA ASN A 450 3.96 -4.97 24.17
C ASN A 450 3.66 -6.29 23.44
N PHE A 451 4.64 -6.92 22.81
CA PHE A 451 4.46 -8.10 21.97
C PHE A 451 5.35 -9.24 22.46
N SER A 452 4.73 -10.36 22.81
CA SER A 452 5.42 -11.57 23.25
C SER A 452 4.72 -12.79 22.66
N GLU A 453 5.48 -13.84 22.39
CA GLU A 453 4.93 -15.11 21.90
C GLU A 453 3.84 -15.65 22.84
N GLY A 454 2.80 -16.25 22.27
CA GLY A 454 1.61 -16.76 22.97
C GLY A 454 0.63 -15.67 23.44
N LYS A 455 0.97 -14.38 23.33
CA LYS A 455 0.07 -13.30 23.78
C LYS A 455 -1.08 -13.12 22.81
N LYS A 456 -2.30 -13.26 23.34
CA LYS A 456 -3.55 -13.01 22.63
C LYS A 456 -3.99 -11.56 22.81
N GLY A 457 -4.54 -10.98 21.75
CA GLY A 457 -4.97 -9.60 21.79
C GLY A 457 -5.88 -9.21 20.63
N VAL A 458 -6.40 -8.00 20.75
CA VAL A 458 -7.04 -7.26 19.67
C VAL A 458 -6.26 -5.96 19.51
N TRP A 459 -5.92 -5.63 18.27
CA TRP A 459 -5.16 -4.44 17.94
C TRP A 459 -5.91 -3.64 16.89
N ALA A 460 -6.15 -2.37 17.17
CA ALA A 460 -6.57 -1.40 16.17
C ALA A 460 -5.36 -1.07 15.29
N VAL A 461 -5.50 -1.24 13.98
CA VAL A 461 -4.42 -1.06 13.02
C VAL A 461 -4.91 -0.25 11.82
N THR A 462 -3.98 0.40 11.13
CA THR A 462 -4.20 0.94 9.79
C THR A 462 -3.38 0.14 8.78
N PHE A 463 -4.04 -0.47 7.81
CA PHE A 463 -3.38 -1.09 6.65
C PHE A 463 -3.20 -0.09 5.51
N LEU A 464 -2.07 -0.19 4.82
CA LEU A 464 -1.81 0.43 3.52
C LEU A 464 -1.60 -0.65 2.46
N SER A 465 -1.93 -0.36 1.20
CA SER A 465 -1.46 -1.19 0.07
C SER A 465 0.07 -1.22 0.08
N SER A 466 0.72 -2.37 -0.12
CA SER A 466 2.19 -2.48 -0.14
C SER A 466 2.65 -3.63 -1.03
N SER A 467 3.55 -3.36 -1.98
CA SER A 467 4.22 -4.36 -2.83
C SER A 467 5.41 -5.03 -2.15
N PHE A 468 5.89 -4.47 -1.04
CA PHE A 468 7.03 -4.99 -0.28
C PHE A 468 6.59 -6.07 0.73
N SER A 469 5.29 -6.13 1.01
CA SER A 469 4.67 -7.17 1.80
C SER A 469 4.26 -8.36 0.91
N SER A 470 4.50 -9.58 1.38
CA SER A 470 3.95 -10.79 0.74
C SER A 470 2.42 -10.78 0.69
N GLU A 471 1.78 -10.03 1.58
CA GLU A 471 0.33 -9.95 1.70
C GLU A 471 -0.31 -8.86 0.81
N GLY A 472 0.49 -8.09 0.05
CA GLY A 472 0.01 -6.97 -0.76
C GLY A 472 -0.48 -5.76 0.05
N VAL A 473 -0.43 -5.84 1.39
CA VAL A 473 -0.75 -4.78 2.34
C VAL A 473 0.21 -4.83 3.52
N GLU A 474 0.42 -3.70 4.18
CA GLU A 474 1.30 -3.59 5.35
C GLU A 474 0.65 -2.72 6.43
N VAL A 475 0.85 -3.11 7.69
CA VAL A 475 0.35 -2.36 8.85
C VAL A 475 1.32 -1.23 9.16
N ILE A 476 0.75 -0.06 9.43
CA ILE A 476 1.48 1.11 9.92
C ILE A 476 1.88 0.86 11.38
N PRO A 477 3.18 0.74 11.71
CA PRO A 477 3.64 0.42 13.06
C PRO A 477 3.07 1.38 14.11
N ASP A 478 3.19 2.68 13.88
CA ASP A 478 2.73 3.70 14.83
C ASP A 478 1.21 3.79 14.97
N SER A 479 0.46 3.20 14.04
CA SER A 479 -1.01 3.14 14.12
C SER A 479 -1.51 2.05 15.05
N LEU A 480 -0.63 1.13 15.45
CA LEU A 480 -1.02 -0.04 16.22
C LEU A 480 -1.29 0.35 17.66
N GLU A 481 -2.55 0.17 18.08
CA GLU A 481 -2.99 0.39 19.46
C GLU A 481 -3.68 -0.88 19.98
N ARG A 482 -3.45 -1.25 21.24
CA ARG A 482 -4.22 -2.33 21.86
C ARG A 482 -5.68 -1.88 22.00
N TYR A 483 -6.59 -2.68 21.47
CA TYR A 483 -8.03 -2.44 21.57
C TYR A 483 -8.60 -3.27 22.72
N SER A 484 -9.21 -2.59 23.70
CA SER A 484 -9.68 -3.20 24.96
C SER A 484 -11.19 -3.37 25.05
N PHE A 485 -11.93 -3.02 24.00
CA PHE A 485 -13.39 -3.02 23.99
C PHE A 485 -13.95 -4.13 23.10
N SER A 486 -15.27 -4.35 23.18
CA SER A 486 -16.01 -5.26 22.31
C SER A 486 -15.74 -4.99 20.82
N THR A 487 -15.39 -6.03 20.09
CA THR A 487 -15.02 -5.93 18.67
C THR A 487 -16.25 -5.87 17.77
N ALA A 488 -16.26 -4.91 16.85
CA ALA A 488 -17.19 -4.88 15.73
C ALA A 488 -16.77 -5.96 14.72
N LYS A 489 -17.64 -6.94 14.45
CA LYS A 489 -17.36 -8.06 13.52
C LYS A 489 -17.00 -7.57 12.11
N THR A 490 -17.57 -6.45 11.70
CA THR A 490 -17.35 -5.81 10.39
C THR A 490 -15.99 -5.11 10.27
N LEU A 491 -15.34 -4.81 11.39
CA LEU A 491 -13.97 -4.28 11.42
C LEU A 491 -12.93 -5.36 11.68
N GLU A 492 -13.31 -6.59 12.05
CA GLU A 492 -12.33 -7.67 12.16
C GLU A 492 -11.71 -7.96 10.79
N CYS A 493 -10.39 -7.87 10.70
CA CYS A 493 -9.69 -7.91 9.42
C CYS A 493 -8.44 -8.79 9.46
N ASP A 494 -8.16 -9.36 8.29
CA ASP A 494 -6.87 -9.92 7.92
C ASP A 494 -6.34 -9.17 6.67
N PRO A 495 -5.11 -9.45 6.20
CA PRO A 495 -4.57 -8.79 5.02
C PRO A 495 -5.39 -8.98 3.75
N SER A 496 -6.14 -10.08 3.62
CA SER A 496 -7.02 -10.33 2.48
C SER A 496 -8.26 -9.41 2.52
N VAL A 497 -8.86 -9.22 3.70
CA VAL A 497 -9.98 -8.29 3.91
C VAL A 497 -9.52 -6.86 3.60
N ALA A 498 -8.38 -6.44 4.16
CA ALA A 498 -7.83 -5.10 3.92
C ALA A 498 -7.53 -4.85 2.43
N ARG A 499 -6.88 -5.81 1.76
CA ARG A 499 -6.58 -5.72 0.32
C ARG A 499 -7.85 -5.60 -0.53
N ASN A 500 -8.87 -6.40 -0.22
CA ASN A 500 -10.15 -6.34 -0.93
C ASN A 500 -10.86 -5.00 -0.72
N TYR A 501 -10.86 -4.48 0.51
CA TYR A 501 -11.44 -3.17 0.80
C TYR A 501 -10.73 -2.06 0.02
N LEU A 502 -9.40 -1.99 0.07
CA LEU A 502 -8.61 -0.97 -0.63
C LEU A 502 -8.82 -1.01 -2.15
N ARG A 503 -8.86 -2.23 -2.72
CA ARG A 503 -9.12 -2.41 -4.16
C ARG A 503 -10.52 -1.96 -4.57
N ASN A 504 -11.54 -2.26 -3.75
CA ASN A 504 -12.94 -2.01 -4.10
C ASN A 504 -13.37 -0.56 -3.85
N THR A 505 -12.68 0.16 -2.96
CA THR A 505 -13.03 1.53 -2.56
C THR A 505 -12.10 2.59 -3.15
N GLU A 506 -11.02 2.18 -3.83
CA GLU A 506 -9.94 3.04 -4.32
C GLU A 506 -9.27 3.87 -3.21
N LYS A 507 -9.43 3.47 -1.94
CA LYS A 507 -8.80 4.11 -0.78
C LYS A 507 -7.35 3.63 -0.65
N PHE A 508 -6.54 4.47 -0.02
CA PHE A 508 -5.12 4.19 0.22
C PHE A 508 -4.86 3.56 1.59
N LYS A 509 -5.80 3.70 2.52
CA LYS A 509 -5.71 3.18 3.89
C LYS A 509 -7.02 2.54 4.35
N PHE A 510 -6.93 1.60 5.28
CA PHE A 510 -8.08 0.98 5.93
C PHE A 510 -7.80 0.80 7.42
N ASP A 511 -8.66 1.38 8.25
CA ASP A 511 -8.62 1.24 9.71
C ASP A 511 -9.49 0.06 10.14
N CYS A 512 -8.91 -0.91 10.85
CA CYS A 512 -9.61 -2.14 11.23
C CYS A 512 -9.01 -2.79 12.48
N LEU A 513 -9.59 -3.91 12.92
CA LEU A 513 -9.21 -4.66 14.12
C LEU A 513 -8.58 -6.00 13.75
N VAL A 514 -7.31 -6.19 14.12
CA VAL A 514 -6.65 -7.50 14.03
C VAL A 514 -6.82 -8.20 15.37
N LYS A 515 -7.51 -9.35 15.37
CA LYS A 515 -7.71 -10.20 16.53
C LYS A 515 -6.90 -11.48 16.37
N GLY A 516 -6.01 -11.79 17.30
CA GLY A 516 -5.15 -12.94 17.13
C GLY A 516 -4.20 -13.23 18.26
N GLU A 517 -3.34 -14.21 18.01
CA GLU A 517 -2.26 -14.65 18.89
C GLU A 517 -0.91 -14.37 18.24
N ILE A 518 0.03 -13.81 19.00
CA ILE A 518 1.40 -13.59 18.54
C ILE A 518 2.14 -14.92 18.58
N LEU A 519 2.63 -15.37 17.43
CA LEU A 519 3.39 -16.61 17.28
C LEU A 519 4.90 -16.38 17.39
N GLU A 520 5.39 -15.26 16.88
CA GLU A 520 6.83 -14.97 16.77
C GLU A 520 7.06 -13.46 16.78
N VAL A 521 8.20 -13.03 17.34
CA VAL A 521 8.69 -11.64 17.29
C VAL A 521 10.06 -11.62 16.60
N SER A 522 10.15 -10.90 15.48
CA SER A 522 11.35 -10.76 14.66
C SER A 522 11.86 -9.32 14.73
N GLN A 523 13.12 -9.15 15.12
CA GLN A 523 13.79 -7.85 15.11
C GLN A 523 14.30 -7.49 13.70
N PRO A 524 14.46 -6.19 13.38
CA PRO A 524 14.87 -5.71 12.05
C PRO A 524 16.17 -6.31 11.53
#